data_AF-A0AAU3F7W0-F1
#
_entry.id   AF-A0AAU3F7W0-F1
#
_cell.length_a   1.000
_cell.length_b   1.000
_cell.length_c   1.000
_cell.angle_alpha   90.00
_cell.angle_beta   90.00
_cell.angle_gamma   90.00
#
_symmetry.space_group_name_H-M   'P 1'
#
loop_
_entity.id
_entity.type
_entity.pdbx_description
1 polymer ?
#
loop_
_entity_poly.entity_id
_entity_poly.type
_entity_poly.pdbx_seq_one_letter_code
_entity_poly.pdbx_strand_id
1 'polypeptide(L)'
;MKRLPKALIATVVLGSVALGSYALGAGWWEEGEPLTFDGPTAAAPRQPGGAQDSGTGDKAADEAAAKTLMPTGPKASFTTQNSLDDGTKIGVTTLEGKKSGFQGKVWVWAPKEYFDPKYANSGFPVLIALPGGNGYPKNYWMGTDLKLQSSISKWSQEGKSLPFIVVMPVLNPDAKYYYDGSDIPGQPKMGTWMTEDVPDFVKANFRTFTSRDGWAFMGSSSGAFVGLKSVLQRPDKFKAVIASGPDTVPDSPLWAGHETKRQANNPEKLAKALAAKPDTKANDVYLAFQIGTKERGVTSLKSFIRDYCKGPVKSRLQLIQDGEHNAKTYVKGMGDGSIQWISEHMQAPIPAS
;
A
#
# COMPACT_ATOMS: atom_id res chain seq x y z
N MET A 1 -38.76 62.64 26.35
CA MET A 1 -39.84 62.17 27.25
C MET A 1 -41.00 61.62 26.42
N LYS A 2 -41.67 60.56 26.91
CA LYS A 2 -42.80 59.78 26.34
C LYS A 2 -42.33 58.55 25.52
N ARG A 3 -42.23 57.37 26.14
CA ARG A 3 -43.26 56.34 26.48
C ARG A 3 -43.63 55.45 25.28
N LEU A 4 -43.38 54.14 25.44
CA LEU A 4 -43.84 53.01 24.63
C LEU A 4 -45.37 52.99 24.42
N PRO A 5 -45.82 52.21 23.43
CA PRO A 5 -46.74 51.12 23.78
C PRO A 5 -46.32 49.75 23.20
N LYS A 6 -46.67 48.71 23.97
CA LYS A 6 -46.75 47.30 23.58
C LYS A 6 -48.11 47.03 22.91
N ALA A 7 -48.13 46.05 21.98
CA ALA A 7 -49.24 45.18 21.54
C ALA A 7 -49.12 44.95 20.01
N LEU A 8 -49.40 43.80 19.39
CA LEU A 8 -49.93 42.51 19.80
C LEU A 8 -49.50 41.47 18.73
N ILE A 9 -49.66 40.21 19.09
CA ILE A 9 -49.24 38.98 18.40
C ILE A 9 -50.01 38.71 17.09
N ALA A 10 -49.31 38.20 16.07
CA ALA A 10 -49.89 37.31 15.07
C ALA A 10 -48.84 36.28 14.63
N THR A 11 -48.85 35.14 15.31
CA THR A 11 -48.10 33.94 14.95
C THR A 11 -48.73 33.32 13.71
N VAL A 12 -48.00 33.26 12.59
CA VAL A 12 -48.38 32.42 11.43
C VAL A 12 -47.44 31.22 11.41
N VAL A 13 -47.99 30.10 11.85
CA VAL A 13 -47.46 28.75 11.64
C VAL A 13 -47.74 28.39 10.18
N LEU A 14 -46.71 28.18 9.37
CA LEU A 14 -46.84 27.48 8.10
C LEU A 14 -46.13 26.13 8.23
N GLY A 15 -46.97 25.10 8.35
CA GLY A 15 -46.58 23.71 8.46
C GLY A 15 -46.04 23.15 7.15
N SER A 16 -45.11 22.21 7.34
CA SER A 16 -44.67 21.13 6.48
C SER A 16 -45.65 20.69 5.39
N VAL A 17 -45.15 20.68 4.14
CA VAL A 17 -45.58 19.75 3.10
C VAL A 17 -44.46 18.75 2.88
N ALA A 18 -44.72 17.51 3.30
CA ALA A 18 -43.96 16.35 2.92
C ALA A 18 -44.21 16.05 1.44
N LEU A 19 -43.14 16.03 0.64
CA LEU A 19 -43.13 15.37 -0.67
C LEU A 19 -42.16 14.21 -0.58
N GLY A 20 -42.72 13.05 -0.25
CA GLY A 20 -42.06 11.78 -0.46
C GLY A 20 -42.13 11.33 -1.92
N SER A 21 -41.18 10.47 -2.27
CA SER A 21 -41.15 9.53 -3.41
C SER A 21 -40.51 10.04 -4.71
N TYR A 22 -39.29 9.55 -4.99
CA TYR A 22 -39.11 8.46 -5.95
C TYR A 22 -37.82 7.69 -5.61
N ALA A 23 -37.97 6.64 -4.81
CA ALA A 23 -36.97 5.59 -4.69
C ALA A 23 -37.30 4.52 -5.73
N LEU A 24 -36.47 4.45 -6.79
CA LEU A 24 -36.36 3.28 -7.67
C LEU A 24 -34.91 3.20 -8.18
N GLY A 25 -34.13 2.22 -7.67
CA GLY A 25 -32.90 1.72 -8.30
C GLY A 25 -31.58 1.92 -7.55
N ALA A 26 -31.23 0.95 -6.69
CA ALA A 26 -29.89 0.51 -6.27
C ALA A 26 -28.76 1.53 -6.01
N GLY A 27 -28.39 1.67 -4.72
CA GLY A 27 -27.08 2.18 -4.30
C GLY A 27 -27.10 2.78 -2.91
N TRP A 28 -27.14 1.96 -1.85
CA TRP A 28 -26.90 2.45 -0.49
C TRP A 28 -25.44 2.90 -0.42
N TRP A 29 -25.21 4.20 -0.25
CA TRP A 29 -23.88 4.79 -0.12
C TRP A 29 -23.24 4.42 1.23
N GLU A 30 -22.36 3.42 1.26
CA GLU A 30 -21.67 3.01 2.49
C GLU A 30 -20.48 3.92 2.86
N GLU A 31 -20.14 4.93 2.05
CA GLU A 31 -19.01 5.82 2.35
C GLU A 31 -19.22 6.55 3.68
N GLY A 32 -18.22 6.48 4.56
CA GLY A 32 -18.26 7.05 5.91
C GLY A 32 -18.72 6.08 7.00
N GLU A 33 -19.33 4.94 6.64
CA GLU A 33 -19.77 3.94 7.63
C GLU A 33 -18.57 3.28 8.34
N PRO A 34 -18.66 2.95 9.64
CA PRO A 34 -17.62 2.22 10.36
C PRO A 34 -17.23 0.93 9.66
N LEU A 35 -15.94 0.65 9.55
CA LEU A 35 -15.39 -0.55 8.93
C LEU A 35 -14.46 -1.27 9.90
N THR A 36 -14.53 -2.60 9.91
CA THR A 36 -13.54 -3.45 10.57
C THR A 36 -12.89 -4.39 9.55
N PHE A 37 -11.61 -4.65 9.75
CA PHE A 37 -10.84 -5.68 9.07
C PHE A 37 -10.59 -6.88 9.99
N ASP A 38 -11.47 -7.10 10.97
CA ASP A 38 -11.42 -8.30 11.79
C ASP A 38 -11.59 -9.53 10.90
N GLY A 39 -10.53 -10.34 10.83
CA GLY A 39 -10.54 -11.60 10.10
C GLY A 39 -11.17 -12.72 10.93
N PRO A 40 -11.27 -13.94 10.37
CA PRO A 40 -11.68 -15.12 11.12
C PRO A 40 -10.77 -15.29 12.34
N THR A 41 -11.39 -15.50 13.51
CA THR A 41 -10.69 -15.83 14.74
C THR A 41 -10.03 -17.19 14.59
N ALA A 42 -8.73 -17.29 14.93
CA ALA A 42 -8.06 -18.57 15.06
C ALA A 42 -8.81 -19.45 16.08
N ALA A 43 -9.12 -20.69 15.71
CA ALA A 43 -9.55 -21.66 16.72
C ALA A 43 -8.44 -21.80 17.77
N ALA A 44 -8.80 -21.90 19.05
CA ALA A 44 -7.83 -22.06 20.14
C ALA A 44 -6.89 -23.25 19.83
N PRO A 45 -5.60 -23.18 20.21
CA PRO A 45 -4.69 -24.31 20.05
C PRO A 45 -5.32 -25.56 20.65
N ARG A 46 -5.48 -26.62 19.85
CA ARG A 46 -5.92 -27.91 20.38
C ARG A 46 -4.87 -28.37 21.40
N GLN A 47 -5.31 -28.73 22.61
CA GLN A 47 -4.42 -29.36 23.58
C GLN A 47 -3.80 -30.63 22.95
N PRO A 48 -2.52 -30.94 23.27
CA PRO A 48 -1.87 -32.15 22.78
C PRO A 48 -2.56 -33.37 23.42
N GLY A 49 -3.54 -33.93 22.72
CA GLY A 49 -4.34 -35.07 23.17
C GLY A 49 -4.50 -36.06 22.03
N GLY A 50 -3.75 -37.17 22.11
CA GLY A 50 -3.95 -38.38 21.30
C GLY A 50 -3.25 -38.36 19.95
N ALA A 51 -2.23 -39.21 19.81
CA ALA A 51 -1.56 -39.49 18.55
C ALA A 51 -2.57 -40.02 17.53
N GLN A 52 -2.95 -39.18 16.57
CA GLN A 52 -3.60 -39.59 15.35
C GLN A 52 -2.92 -38.85 14.19
N ASP A 53 -2.69 -39.58 13.11
CA ASP A 53 -1.79 -39.28 12.00
C ASP A 53 -2.23 -38.04 11.18
N SER A 54 -1.95 -36.83 11.67
CA SER A 54 -2.27 -35.52 11.05
C SER A 54 -1.02 -34.73 10.61
N GLY A 55 0.06 -35.44 10.26
CA GLY A 55 1.42 -34.89 10.17
C GLY A 55 1.71 -33.79 9.13
N THR A 56 0.76 -33.42 8.26
CA THR A 56 0.90 -32.33 7.27
C THR A 56 0.14 -31.07 7.65
N GLY A 57 -1.09 -31.18 8.16
CA GLY A 57 -1.92 -30.04 8.57
C GLY A 57 -1.35 -29.32 9.79
N ASP A 58 -0.88 -30.07 10.79
CA ASP A 58 -0.29 -29.48 11.99
C ASP A 58 1.03 -28.75 11.68
N LYS A 59 1.83 -29.28 10.74
CA LYS A 59 3.07 -28.61 10.29
C LYS A 59 2.81 -27.32 9.53
N ALA A 60 1.79 -27.29 8.65
CA ALA A 60 1.43 -26.09 7.91
C ALA A 60 0.90 -24.99 8.85
N ALA A 61 0.08 -25.38 9.84
CA ALA A 61 -0.41 -24.46 10.87
C ALA A 61 0.73 -23.91 11.75
N ASP A 62 1.68 -24.75 12.17
CA ASP A 62 2.86 -24.33 12.94
C ASP A 62 3.77 -23.40 12.12
N GLU A 63 3.99 -23.70 10.84
CA GLU A 63 4.76 -22.83 9.94
C GLU A 63 4.08 -21.48 9.73
N ALA A 64 2.75 -21.48 9.52
CA ALA A 64 1.95 -20.27 9.43
C ALA A 64 2.10 -19.43 10.69
N ALA A 65 1.91 -20.03 11.87
CA ALA A 65 2.05 -19.33 13.15
C ALA A 65 3.46 -18.75 13.35
N ALA A 66 4.52 -19.50 13.04
CA ALA A 66 5.90 -19.07 13.22
C ALA A 66 6.29 -17.86 12.34
N LYS A 67 5.70 -17.74 11.15
CA LYS A 67 5.98 -16.65 10.21
C LYS A 67 5.05 -15.45 10.34
N THR A 68 3.99 -15.58 11.13
CA THR A 68 2.90 -14.61 11.21
C THR A 68 3.07 -13.69 12.40
N LEU A 69 2.88 -12.39 12.14
CA LEU A 69 2.61 -11.40 13.17
C LEU A 69 1.09 -11.17 13.23
N MET A 70 0.48 -11.57 14.34
CA MET A 70 -0.91 -11.23 14.64
C MET A 70 -1.04 -9.74 14.96
N PRO A 71 -2.20 -9.09 14.67
CA PRO A 71 -2.41 -7.68 14.99
C PRO A 71 -2.10 -7.38 16.46
N THR A 72 -1.16 -6.47 16.71
CA THR A 72 -0.70 -6.14 18.07
C THR A 72 -1.50 -5.05 18.76
N GLY A 73 -2.31 -4.31 17.99
CA GLY A 73 -2.95 -3.07 18.45
C GLY A 73 -1.98 -1.90 18.62
N PRO A 74 -2.51 -0.69 18.89
CA PRO A 74 -3.93 -0.38 19.08
C PRO A 74 -4.75 -0.52 17.78
N LYS A 75 -6.02 -0.91 17.91
CA LYS A 75 -6.93 -0.98 16.76
C LYS A 75 -7.24 0.43 16.25
N ALA A 76 -7.15 0.60 14.95
CA ALA A 76 -7.50 1.83 14.26
C ALA A 76 -9.00 1.89 13.96
N SER A 77 -9.56 3.09 14.03
CA SER A 77 -10.93 3.36 13.62
C SER A 77 -10.96 3.63 12.12
N PHE A 78 -11.49 2.68 11.34
CA PHE A 78 -11.69 2.86 9.90
C PHE A 78 -13.12 3.29 9.60
N THR A 79 -13.27 4.12 8.57
CA THR A 79 -14.52 4.30 7.86
C THR A 79 -14.39 3.79 6.43
N THR A 80 -15.51 3.39 5.83
CA THR A 80 -15.55 2.93 4.45
C THR A 80 -15.29 4.11 3.51
N GLN A 81 -14.32 3.95 2.60
CA GLN A 81 -14.06 4.88 1.51
C GLN A 81 -14.76 4.45 0.22
N ASN A 82 -14.76 3.15 -0.06
CA ASN A 82 -15.33 2.57 -1.28
C ASN A 82 -15.67 1.09 -1.03
N SER A 83 -16.62 0.57 -1.81
CA SER A 83 -16.97 -0.85 -1.86
C SER A 83 -16.71 -1.40 -3.26
N LEU A 84 -16.22 -2.62 -3.34
CA LEU A 84 -16.00 -3.35 -4.60
C LEU A 84 -17.19 -4.26 -4.89
N ASP A 85 -17.38 -4.60 -6.17
CA ASP A 85 -18.43 -5.52 -6.65
C ASP A 85 -18.38 -6.90 -5.98
N ASP A 86 -17.20 -7.28 -5.49
CA ASP A 86 -16.96 -8.56 -4.86
C ASP A 86 -17.32 -8.57 -3.35
N GLY A 87 -17.79 -7.44 -2.82
CA GLY A 87 -18.19 -7.25 -1.42
C GLY A 87 -17.06 -6.80 -0.49
N THR A 88 -15.81 -6.79 -0.95
CA THR A 88 -14.69 -6.23 -0.17
C THR A 88 -14.77 -4.70 -0.14
N LYS A 89 -14.16 -4.09 0.89
CA LYS A 89 -14.23 -2.65 1.13
C LYS A 89 -12.83 -2.05 1.24
N ILE A 90 -12.71 -0.80 0.79
CA ILE A 90 -11.56 0.05 1.03
C ILE A 90 -11.88 0.89 2.26
N GLY A 91 -11.07 0.77 3.31
CA GLY A 91 -11.16 1.57 4.52
C GLY A 91 -10.24 2.78 4.47
N VAL A 92 -10.56 3.82 5.21
CA VAL A 92 -9.68 4.98 5.45
C VAL A 92 -9.60 5.29 6.93
N THR A 93 -8.42 5.71 7.37
CA THR A 93 -8.22 6.28 8.70
C THR A 93 -7.16 7.38 8.65
N THR A 94 -7.05 8.15 9.72
CA THR A 94 -5.96 9.10 9.94
C THR A 94 -4.95 8.47 10.87
N LEU A 95 -3.73 8.29 10.40
CA LEU A 95 -2.62 7.74 11.17
C LEU A 95 -1.77 8.87 11.74
N GLU A 96 -1.53 8.81 13.06
CA GLU A 96 -0.52 9.60 13.75
C GLU A 96 0.82 8.84 13.74
N GLY A 97 1.75 9.31 12.90
CA GLY A 97 3.09 8.74 12.80
C GLY A 97 3.95 9.14 13.99
N LYS A 98 4.06 8.26 14.98
CA LYS A 98 4.82 8.53 16.21
C LYS A 98 6.31 8.79 15.95
N LYS A 99 6.90 8.16 14.93
CA LYS A 99 8.33 8.30 14.61
C LYS A 99 8.59 9.49 13.69
N SER A 100 7.75 9.69 12.67
CA SER A 100 7.87 10.82 11.75
C SER A 100 7.43 12.15 12.36
N GLY A 101 6.50 12.11 13.33
CA GLY A 101 5.77 13.27 13.83
C GLY A 101 4.73 13.80 12.83
N PHE A 102 4.45 13.07 11.74
CA PHE A 102 3.47 13.46 10.73
C PHE A 102 2.13 12.77 10.96
N GLN A 103 1.03 13.47 10.66
CA GLN A 103 -0.31 12.91 10.66
C GLN A 103 -0.87 12.93 9.23
N GLY A 104 -1.33 11.77 8.75
CA GLY A 104 -1.80 11.63 7.37
C GLY A 104 -2.84 10.54 7.20
N LYS A 105 -3.58 10.61 6.09
CA LYS A 105 -4.56 9.57 5.74
C LYS A 105 -3.85 8.32 5.22
N VAL A 106 -4.38 7.17 5.60
CA VAL A 106 -4.01 5.86 5.08
C VAL A 106 -5.27 5.12 4.69
N TRP A 107 -5.34 4.69 3.43
CA TRP A 107 -6.37 3.80 2.94
C TRP A 107 -5.86 2.36 2.94
N VAL A 108 -6.74 1.40 3.23
CA VAL A 108 -6.37 -0.02 3.24
C VAL A 108 -7.47 -0.84 2.58
N TRP A 109 -7.07 -1.86 1.83
CA TRP A 109 -7.95 -2.91 1.30
C TRP A 109 -7.34 -4.27 1.63
N ALA A 110 -8.18 -5.20 2.07
CA ALA A 110 -7.79 -6.59 2.32
C ALA A 110 -8.48 -7.52 1.30
N PRO A 111 -7.76 -8.50 0.73
CA PRO A 111 -8.30 -9.43 -0.24
C PRO A 111 -9.28 -10.40 0.44
N LYS A 112 -10.15 -11.06 -0.33
CA LYS A 112 -11.13 -12.02 0.23
C LYS A 112 -10.49 -13.13 1.03
N GLU A 113 -9.33 -13.60 0.57
CA GLU A 113 -8.51 -14.61 1.22
C GLU A 113 -8.14 -14.23 2.65
N TYR A 114 -8.01 -12.93 2.96
CA TYR A 114 -7.74 -12.46 4.32
C TYR A 114 -8.87 -12.84 5.30
N PHE A 115 -10.10 -12.96 4.80
CA PHE A 115 -11.28 -13.31 5.60
C PHE A 115 -11.62 -14.80 5.57
N ASP A 116 -10.86 -15.61 4.83
CA ASP A 116 -11.09 -17.04 4.71
C ASP A 116 -10.57 -17.78 5.95
N PRO A 117 -11.40 -18.58 6.65
CA PRO A 117 -10.96 -19.39 7.80
C PRO A 117 -9.74 -20.25 7.54
N LYS A 118 -9.50 -20.68 6.29
CA LYS A 118 -8.30 -21.47 5.94
C LYS A 118 -7.00 -20.71 6.19
N TYR A 119 -7.02 -19.39 6.24
CA TYR A 119 -5.85 -18.53 6.49
C TYR A 119 -5.92 -17.81 7.85
N ALA A 120 -6.75 -18.27 8.79
CA ALA A 120 -6.94 -17.59 10.08
C ALA A 120 -5.65 -17.37 10.89
N ASN A 121 -4.66 -18.26 10.70
CA ASN A 121 -3.34 -18.23 11.36
C ASN A 121 -2.20 -17.73 10.46
N SER A 122 -2.51 -17.26 9.25
CA SER A 122 -1.49 -16.80 8.30
C SER A 122 -1.40 -15.29 8.23
N GLY A 123 -0.17 -14.80 8.16
CA GLY A 123 0.16 -13.49 7.67
C GLY A 123 -0.17 -13.37 6.20
N PHE A 124 -0.40 -12.13 5.77
CA PHE A 124 -0.58 -11.79 4.37
C PHE A 124 0.55 -10.87 3.90
N PRO A 125 0.93 -10.97 2.61
CA PRO A 125 1.89 -10.05 2.05
C PRO A 125 1.25 -8.67 1.91
N VAL A 126 2.05 -7.61 2.09
CA VAL A 126 1.63 -6.22 2.05
C VAL A 126 2.21 -5.56 0.80
N LEU A 127 1.35 -4.89 0.05
CA LEU A 127 1.71 -4.04 -1.08
C LEU A 127 1.38 -2.59 -0.75
N ILE A 128 2.40 -1.78 -0.45
CA ILE A 128 2.23 -0.34 -0.21
C ILE A 128 2.15 0.37 -1.57
N ALA A 129 0.97 0.85 -1.93
CA ALA A 129 0.67 1.44 -3.23
C ALA A 129 0.75 2.97 -3.22
N LEU A 130 1.75 3.51 -3.92
CA LEU A 130 2.08 4.93 -3.92
C LEU A 130 1.62 5.62 -5.20
N PRO A 131 0.90 6.75 -5.10
CA PRO A 131 0.44 7.50 -6.27
C PRO A 131 1.62 8.25 -6.89
N GLY A 132 1.38 8.82 -8.07
CA GLY A 132 2.29 9.76 -8.72
C GLY A 132 1.92 11.22 -8.40
N GLY A 133 2.72 12.16 -8.91
CA GLY A 133 2.55 13.57 -8.58
C GLY A 133 2.68 13.83 -7.08
N ASN A 134 1.91 14.77 -6.55
CA ASN A 134 2.03 15.13 -5.14
C ASN A 134 1.42 14.08 -4.20
N GLY A 135 0.47 13.25 -4.66
CA GLY A 135 -0.11 12.19 -3.83
C GLY A 135 -0.73 12.68 -2.51
N TYR A 136 -1.24 13.92 -2.51
CA TYR A 136 -1.90 14.60 -1.40
C TYR A 136 -3.06 15.46 -1.95
N PRO A 137 -4.18 15.61 -1.22
CA PRO A 137 -4.52 14.97 0.06
C PRO A 137 -5.07 13.55 -0.10
N LYS A 138 -5.24 13.07 -1.33
CA LYS A 138 -5.78 11.73 -1.64
C LYS A 138 -4.75 10.91 -2.40
N ASN A 139 -4.70 9.62 -2.09
CA ASN A 139 -3.99 8.62 -2.89
C ASN A 139 -4.96 8.06 -3.92
N TYR A 140 -4.76 8.33 -5.22
CA TYR A 140 -5.74 7.94 -6.25
C TYR A 140 -5.91 6.41 -6.39
N TRP A 141 -5.01 5.59 -5.85
CA TRP A 141 -5.18 4.13 -5.85
C TRP A 141 -6.36 3.67 -5.00
N MET A 142 -6.90 4.52 -4.11
CA MET A 142 -8.12 4.24 -3.34
C MET A 142 -9.40 4.29 -4.20
N GLY A 143 -9.32 4.85 -5.41
CA GLY A 143 -10.41 4.86 -6.38
C GLY A 143 -10.60 3.49 -7.04
N THR A 144 -11.84 3.15 -7.38
CA THR A 144 -12.19 1.89 -8.04
C THR A 144 -12.13 1.96 -9.56
N ASP A 145 -12.00 3.16 -10.13
CA ASP A 145 -11.95 3.45 -11.57
C ASP A 145 -10.71 2.84 -12.25
N LEU A 146 -9.57 2.84 -11.56
CA LEU A 146 -8.32 2.22 -12.01
C LEU A 146 -8.31 0.69 -11.84
N LYS A 147 -9.27 0.15 -11.08
CA LYS A 147 -9.45 -1.30 -10.85
C LYS A 147 -8.23 -2.00 -10.26
N LEU A 148 -7.41 -1.33 -9.45
CA LEU A 148 -6.21 -1.95 -8.87
C LEU A 148 -6.57 -3.17 -8.01
N GLN A 149 -7.43 -2.97 -7.02
CA GLN A 149 -7.82 -3.98 -6.03
C GLN A 149 -8.60 -5.13 -6.68
N SER A 150 -9.54 -4.82 -7.57
CA SER A 150 -10.28 -5.85 -8.31
C SER A 150 -9.38 -6.63 -9.29
N SER A 151 -8.36 -5.98 -9.86
CA SER A 151 -7.35 -6.69 -10.67
C SER A 151 -6.47 -7.60 -9.81
N ILE A 152 -6.01 -7.15 -8.63
CA ILE A 152 -5.26 -8.01 -7.69
C ILE A 152 -6.11 -9.20 -7.24
N SER A 153 -7.38 -8.99 -6.88
CA SER A 153 -8.34 -10.05 -6.54
C SER A 153 -8.46 -11.08 -7.67
N LYS A 154 -8.66 -10.61 -8.91
CA LYS A 154 -8.71 -11.46 -10.10
C LYS A 154 -7.40 -12.22 -10.33
N TRP A 155 -6.25 -11.54 -10.30
CA TRP A 155 -4.95 -12.17 -10.55
C TRP A 155 -4.58 -13.17 -9.44
N SER A 156 -5.02 -12.95 -8.21
CA SER A 156 -4.88 -13.92 -7.11
C SER A 156 -5.62 -15.22 -7.42
N GLN A 157 -6.88 -15.12 -7.84
CA GLN A 157 -7.68 -16.28 -8.26
C GLN A 157 -7.10 -17.01 -9.47
N GLU A 158 -6.43 -16.28 -10.38
CA GLU A 158 -5.73 -16.84 -11.53
C GLU A 158 -4.34 -17.42 -11.19
N GLY A 159 -3.88 -17.33 -9.93
CA GLY A 159 -2.54 -17.76 -9.51
C GLY A 159 -1.40 -16.87 -10.03
N LYS A 160 -1.71 -15.68 -10.55
CA LYS A 160 -0.74 -14.70 -11.08
C LYS A 160 -0.35 -13.63 -10.08
N SER A 161 -1.01 -13.54 -8.93
CA SER A 161 -0.69 -12.60 -7.86
C SER A 161 -0.79 -13.31 -6.52
N LEU A 162 0.00 -12.90 -5.54
CA LEU A 162 -0.36 -13.15 -4.15
C LEU A 162 -1.59 -12.29 -3.77
N PRO A 163 -2.40 -12.71 -2.79
CA PRO A 163 -3.47 -11.89 -2.24
C PRO A 163 -2.87 -10.83 -1.29
N PHE A 164 -2.50 -9.68 -1.83
CA PHE A 164 -1.88 -8.61 -1.04
C PHE A 164 -2.91 -7.83 -0.21
N ILE A 165 -2.56 -7.51 1.05
CA ILE A 165 -3.14 -6.34 1.72
C ILE A 165 -2.58 -5.11 1.01
N VAL A 166 -3.46 -4.28 0.43
CA VAL A 166 -3.07 -3.08 -0.30
C VAL A 166 -3.19 -1.88 0.62
N VAL A 167 -2.06 -1.21 0.87
CA VAL A 167 -1.96 -0.07 1.79
C VAL A 167 -1.60 1.16 0.99
N MET A 168 -2.40 2.21 1.10
CA MET A 168 -2.34 3.38 0.24
C MET A 168 -2.19 4.61 1.14
N PRO A 169 -1.00 4.95 1.63
CA PRO A 169 -0.80 6.17 2.40
C PRO A 169 -0.80 7.40 1.49
N VAL A 170 -1.00 8.60 2.06
CA VAL A 170 -0.59 9.84 1.38
C VAL A 170 0.92 9.81 1.12
N LEU A 171 1.35 10.37 -0.02
CA LEU A 171 2.75 10.35 -0.44
C LEU A 171 3.56 11.49 0.18
N ASN A 172 2.99 12.69 0.18
CA ASN A 172 3.62 13.93 0.64
C ASN A 172 2.73 14.59 1.71
N PRO A 173 3.28 15.49 2.55
CA PRO A 173 2.54 16.18 3.61
C PRO A 173 1.66 17.32 3.08
N ASP A 174 1.89 17.75 1.84
CA ASP A 174 1.15 18.81 1.17
C ASP A 174 1.08 18.59 -0.35
N ALA A 175 0.37 19.49 -1.05
CA ALA A 175 0.24 19.50 -2.50
C ALA A 175 1.20 20.49 -3.19
N LYS A 176 2.26 20.95 -2.51
CA LYS A 176 3.17 21.98 -3.01
C LYS A 176 4.47 21.40 -3.55
N TYR A 177 5.08 20.47 -2.82
CA TYR A 177 6.38 19.91 -3.18
C TYR A 177 6.40 18.39 -3.18
N TYR A 178 7.32 17.83 -3.96
CA TYR A 178 7.77 16.46 -3.77
C TYR A 178 8.78 16.42 -2.60
N TYR A 179 8.65 15.43 -1.73
CA TYR A 179 9.55 15.21 -0.60
C TYR A 179 10.48 14.03 -0.82
N ASP A 180 10.44 13.42 -2.01
CA ASP A 180 11.24 12.25 -2.39
C ASP A 180 11.08 11.07 -1.42
N GLY A 181 9.97 11.04 -0.65
CA GLY A 181 9.76 10.13 0.47
C GLY A 181 10.95 10.12 1.43
N SER A 182 11.51 11.29 1.74
CA SER A 182 12.77 11.45 2.47
C SER A 182 12.59 12.30 3.72
N ASP A 183 13.51 12.13 4.68
CA ASP A 183 13.62 12.99 5.85
C ASP A 183 14.55 14.16 5.54
N ILE A 184 14.05 15.09 4.71
CA ILE A 184 14.79 16.30 4.32
C ILE A 184 14.88 17.22 5.55
N PRO A 185 16.05 17.78 5.89
CA PRO A 185 16.17 18.66 7.06
C PRO A 185 15.20 19.84 7.02
N GLY A 186 14.56 20.13 8.15
CA GLY A 186 13.56 21.21 8.26
C GLY A 186 12.19 20.89 7.65
N GLN A 187 11.99 19.68 7.13
CA GLN A 187 10.75 19.24 6.50
C GLN A 187 10.08 18.09 7.28
N PRO A 188 8.78 17.80 7.06
CA PRO A 188 8.16 16.58 7.55
C PRO A 188 8.93 15.33 7.12
N LYS A 189 9.05 14.36 8.04
CA LYS A 189 9.86 13.15 7.88
C LYS A 189 9.17 12.08 7.04
N MET A 190 9.08 12.31 5.73
CA MET A 190 8.33 11.43 4.83
C MET A 190 9.02 10.08 4.56
N GLY A 191 10.33 9.97 4.78
CA GLY A 191 11.03 8.69 4.70
C GLY A 191 10.71 7.81 5.91
N THR A 192 10.69 8.41 7.10
CA THR A 192 10.24 7.73 8.32
C THR A 192 8.75 7.36 8.24
N TRP A 193 7.89 8.26 7.74
CA TRP A 193 6.46 7.95 7.51
C TRP A 193 6.29 6.68 6.67
N MET A 194 7.00 6.60 5.55
CA MET A 194 6.83 5.53 4.57
C MET A 194 7.46 4.19 5.01
N THR A 195 8.57 4.24 5.75
CA THR A 195 9.37 3.04 6.08
C THR A 195 9.28 2.58 7.53
N GLU A 196 8.62 3.37 8.38
CA GLU A 196 8.42 3.07 9.80
C GLU A 196 6.95 3.15 10.18
N ASP A 197 6.34 4.34 10.14
CA ASP A 197 5.01 4.55 10.73
C ASP A 197 3.91 3.79 9.98
N VAL A 198 3.89 3.83 8.64
CA VAL A 198 2.92 3.08 7.84
C VAL A 198 3.07 1.56 8.03
N PRO A 199 4.29 0.97 7.93
CA PRO A 199 4.48 -0.45 8.26
C PRO A 199 4.06 -0.84 9.68
N ASP A 200 4.42 -0.03 10.69
CA ASP A 200 4.06 -0.30 12.09
C ASP A 200 2.55 -0.25 12.31
N PHE A 201 1.87 0.71 11.68
CA PHE A 201 0.42 0.79 11.67
C PHE A 201 -0.24 -0.47 11.07
N VAL A 202 0.27 -0.95 9.94
CA VAL A 202 -0.28 -2.14 9.28
C VAL A 202 -0.05 -3.38 10.14
N LYS A 203 1.15 -3.56 10.72
CA LYS A 203 1.46 -4.65 11.66
C LYS A 203 0.55 -4.64 12.89
N ALA A 204 0.20 -3.45 13.40
CA ALA A 204 -0.69 -3.31 14.54
C ALA A 204 -2.15 -3.70 14.25
N ASN A 205 -2.58 -3.64 12.98
CA ASN A 205 -3.98 -3.76 12.60
C ASN A 205 -4.31 -4.98 11.72
N PHE A 206 -3.31 -5.62 11.13
CA PHE A 206 -3.50 -6.72 10.17
C PHE A 206 -2.56 -7.90 10.44
N ARG A 207 -3.00 -9.12 10.08
CA ARG A 207 -2.11 -10.29 10.03
C ARG A 207 -1.12 -10.11 8.89
N THR A 208 0.16 -9.94 9.25
CA THR A 208 1.25 -9.74 8.28
C THR A 208 2.36 -10.75 8.51
N PHE A 209 3.29 -10.87 7.57
CA PHE A 209 4.53 -11.61 7.82
C PHE A 209 5.51 -10.79 8.66
N THR A 210 6.22 -11.47 9.56
CA THR A 210 7.31 -10.88 10.36
C THR A 210 8.52 -10.53 9.49
N SER A 211 8.81 -11.36 8.48
CA SER A 211 9.93 -11.18 7.54
C SER A 211 9.63 -10.09 6.51
N ARG A 212 10.70 -9.39 6.08
CA ARG A 212 10.69 -8.50 4.90
C ARG A 212 10.16 -9.15 3.63
N ASP A 213 10.22 -10.48 3.53
CA ASP A 213 9.76 -11.25 2.35
C ASP A 213 8.25 -11.13 2.11
N GLY A 214 7.49 -10.64 3.10
CA GLY A 214 6.08 -10.29 2.97
C GLY A 214 5.81 -8.82 2.65
N TRP A 215 6.82 -7.98 2.42
CA TRP A 215 6.64 -6.53 2.29
C TRP A 215 7.18 -5.99 0.97
N ALA A 216 6.31 -5.37 0.20
CA ALA A 216 6.65 -4.75 -1.07
C ALA A 216 5.99 -3.37 -1.25
N PHE A 217 6.56 -2.61 -2.17
CA PHE A 217 5.98 -1.39 -2.69
C PHE A 217 5.40 -1.61 -4.09
N MET A 218 4.43 -0.80 -4.46
CA MET A 218 4.26 -0.41 -5.85
C MET A 218 4.15 1.11 -5.92
N GLY A 219 4.47 1.70 -7.06
CA GLY A 219 4.19 3.10 -7.26
C GLY A 219 4.22 3.49 -8.72
N SER A 220 3.76 4.71 -9.00
CA SER A 220 3.95 5.34 -10.29
C SER A 220 4.64 6.70 -10.16
N SER A 221 5.47 7.07 -11.14
CA SER A 221 6.14 8.38 -11.19
C SER A 221 6.90 8.67 -9.87
N SER A 222 6.63 9.79 -9.20
CA SER A 222 7.15 10.12 -7.86
C SER A 222 6.97 8.99 -6.83
N GLY A 223 5.82 8.31 -6.80
CA GLY A 223 5.61 7.15 -5.93
C GLY A 223 6.45 5.94 -6.32
N ALA A 224 6.75 5.75 -7.61
CA ALA A 224 7.66 4.71 -8.07
C ALA A 224 9.10 5.00 -7.63
N PHE A 225 9.53 6.27 -7.67
CA PHE A 225 10.81 6.70 -7.10
C PHE A 225 10.87 6.41 -5.59
N VAL A 226 9.83 6.78 -4.83
CA VAL A 226 9.79 6.55 -3.37
C VAL A 226 9.83 5.05 -3.04
N GLY A 227 9.06 4.22 -3.75
CA GLY A 227 9.10 2.77 -3.57
C GLY A 227 10.47 2.17 -3.91
N LEU A 228 11.05 2.54 -5.06
CA LEU A 228 12.37 2.12 -5.50
C LEU A 228 13.44 2.45 -4.46
N LYS A 229 13.48 3.71 -4.04
CA LYS A 229 14.41 4.18 -3.03
C LYS A 229 14.22 3.46 -1.70
N SER A 230 12.97 3.27 -1.25
CA SER A 230 12.67 2.62 0.03
C SER A 230 13.18 1.19 0.09
N VAL A 231 13.00 0.40 -0.98
CA VAL A 231 13.52 -0.98 -1.04
C VAL A 231 15.05 -1.00 -1.04
N LEU A 232 15.69 -0.12 -1.81
CA LEU A 232 17.15 -0.04 -1.87
C LEU A 232 17.78 0.48 -0.57
N GLN A 233 17.11 1.41 0.11
CA GLN A 233 17.57 2.02 1.35
C GLN A 233 17.32 1.10 2.56
N ARG A 234 16.19 0.38 2.55
CA ARG A 234 15.73 -0.49 3.64
C ARG A 234 15.55 -1.94 3.17
N PRO A 235 16.60 -2.58 2.62
CA PRO A 235 16.53 -3.98 2.22
C PRO A 235 16.40 -4.90 3.43
N ASP A 236 16.53 -4.40 4.66
CA ASP A 236 16.21 -5.10 5.91
C ASP A 236 14.69 -5.25 6.14
N LYS A 237 13.88 -4.39 5.52
CA LYS A 237 12.43 -4.31 5.77
C LYS A 237 11.56 -4.64 4.58
N PHE A 238 12.05 -4.40 3.37
CA PHE A 238 11.27 -4.58 2.15
C PHE A 238 11.99 -5.50 1.17
N LYS A 239 11.22 -6.38 0.55
CA LYS A 239 11.72 -7.35 -0.42
C LYS A 239 11.72 -6.82 -1.84
N ALA A 240 10.67 -6.10 -2.20
CA ALA A 240 10.35 -5.93 -3.61
C ALA A 240 9.61 -4.62 -3.92
N VAL A 241 9.67 -4.18 -5.16
CA VAL A 241 8.91 -3.03 -5.67
C VAL A 241 8.45 -3.24 -7.10
N ILE A 242 7.22 -2.81 -7.40
CA ILE A 242 6.75 -2.53 -8.77
C ILE A 242 6.90 -1.03 -9.03
N ALA A 243 7.96 -0.64 -9.74
CA ALA A 243 8.29 0.76 -10.01
C ALA A 243 7.85 1.16 -11.43
N SER A 244 6.77 1.94 -11.52
CA SER A 244 6.12 2.30 -12.79
C SER A 244 6.50 3.71 -13.24
N GLY A 245 7.24 3.82 -14.35
CA GLY A 245 7.81 5.08 -14.82
C GLY A 245 8.57 5.88 -13.74
N PRO A 246 9.51 5.27 -12.98
CA PRO A 246 10.21 5.96 -11.91
C PRO A 246 11.26 6.93 -12.45
N ASP A 247 11.43 8.05 -11.75
CA ASP A 247 12.73 8.71 -11.73
C ASP A 247 13.75 7.84 -10.98
N THR A 248 15.03 8.02 -11.29
CA THR A 248 16.13 7.19 -10.73
C THR A 248 17.12 8.00 -9.91
N VAL A 249 16.86 9.30 -9.75
CA VAL A 249 17.64 10.24 -8.93
C VAL A 249 16.69 11.17 -8.17
N PRO A 250 17.07 11.67 -6.98
CA PRO A 250 16.24 12.59 -6.22
C PRO A 250 16.21 13.97 -6.88
N ASP A 251 15.02 14.53 -7.06
CA ASP A 251 14.79 15.76 -7.82
C ASP A 251 14.00 16.82 -7.04
N SER A 252 13.63 16.56 -5.78
CA SER A 252 12.94 17.55 -4.95
C SER A 252 13.74 18.86 -4.83
N PRO A 253 13.12 20.03 -5.04
CA PRO A 253 13.77 21.32 -4.83
C PRO A 253 14.12 21.57 -3.35
N LEU A 254 13.50 20.83 -2.42
CA LEU A 254 13.76 20.94 -0.98
C LEU A 254 15.15 20.43 -0.59
N TRP A 255 15.86 19.76 -1.50
CA TRP A 255 17.25 19.38 -1.27
C TRP A 255 18.25 20.53 -1.40
N ALA A 256 17.83 21.74 -1.78
CA ALA A 256 18.70 22.91 -1.83
C ALA A 256 19.42 23.09 -0.47
N GLY A 257 20.75 23.12 -0.48
CA GLY A 257 21.58 23.18 0.74
C GLY A 257 21.77 21.85 1.48
N HIS A 258 21.31 20.72 0.93
CA HIS A 258 21.33 19.39 1.58
C HIS A 258 21.92 18.28 0.69
N GLU A 259 22.88 18.61 -0.19
CA GLU A 259 23.39 17.69 -1.23
C GLU A 259 23.91 16.35 -0.68
N THR A 260 24.66 16.34 0.42
CA THR A 260 25.14 15.08 1.02
C THR A 260 23.97 14.16 1.41
N LYS A 261 22.89 14.71 1.96
CA LYS A 261 21.70 13.96 2.34
C LYS A 261 20.85 13.55 1.13
N ARG A 262 20.78 14.40 0.10
CA ARG A 262 20.19 14.06 -1.20
C ARG A 262 20.88 12.83 -1.80
N GLN A 263 22.21 12.84 -1.82
CA GLN A 263 23.02 11.74 -2.35
C GLN A 263 22.88 10.45 -1.53
N ALA A 264 22.68 10.53 -0.22
CA ALA A 264 22.35 9.36 0.61
C ALA A 264 20.95 8.76 0.31
N ASN A 265 20.10 9.51 -0.39
CA ASN A 265 18.78 9.09 -0.86
C ASN A 265 18.76 8.76 -2.37
N ASN A 266 19.92 8.72 -3.04
CA ASN A 266 19.99 8.48 -4.47
C ASN A 266 19.94 6.96 -4.78
N PRO A 267 18.94 6.46 -5.55
CA PRO A 267 18.84 5.05 -5.94
C PRO A 267 20.10 4.47 -6.57
N GLU A 268 20.85 5.25 -7.37
CA GLU A 268 22.11 4.78 -7.98
C GLU A 268 23.16 4.43 -6.92
N LYS A 269 23.29 5.26 -5.88
CA LYS A 269 24.24 5.04 -4.79
C LYS A 269 23.78 3.92 -3.88
N LEU A 270 22.48 3.85 -3.58
CA LEU A 270 21.90 2.79 -2.77
C LEU A 270 22.04 1.42 -3.46
N ALA A 271 21.77 1.34 -4.77
CA ALA A 271 21.94 0.12 -5.55
C ALA A 271 23.40 -0.30 -5.64
N LYS A 272 24.35 0.63 -5.85
CA LYS A 272 25.80 0.33 -5.79
C LYS A 272 26.22 -0.22 -4.42
N ALA A 273 25.74 0.39 -3.33
CA ALA A 273 26.04 -0.07 -1.97
C ALA A 273 25.48 -1.48 -1.70
N LEU A 274 24.26 -1.76 -2.18
CA LEU A 274 23.66 -3.09 -2.05
C LEU A 274 24.37 -4.12 -2.92
N ALA A 275 24.77 -3.77 -4.15
CA ALA A 275 25.51 -4.63 -5.07
C ALA A 275 26.89 -5.04 -4.56
N ALA A 276 27.47 -4.27 -3.62
CA ALA A 276 28.72 -4.63 -2.94
C ALA A 276 28.56 -5.72 -1.86
N LYS A 277 27.32 -6.09 -1.49
CA LYS A 277 27.06 -7.20 -0.55
C LYS A 277 27.13 -8.56 -1.27
N PRO A 278 27.36 -9.67 -0.54
CA PRO A 278 27.33 -11.01 -1.12
C PRO A 278 26.00 -11.33 -1.83
N ASP A 279 26.08 -11.88 -3.03
CA ASP A 279 24.92 -12.28 -3.83
C ASP A 279 24.28 -13.55 -3.22
N THR A 280 23.31 -13.32 -2.34
CA THR A 280 22.64 -14.37 -1.55
C THR A 280 21.17 -14.01 -1.37
N LYS A 281 20.30 -15.01 -1.24
CA LYS A 281 18.85 -14.82 -1.06
C LYS A 281 18.48 -13.87 0.09
N ALA A 282 19.31 -13.80 1.13
CA ALA A 282 19.12 -12.90 2.27
C ALA A 282 19.30 -11.42 1.88
N ASN A 283 20.24 -11.13 0.97
CA ASN A 283 20.50 -9.78 0.48
C ASN A 283 19.63 -9.39 -0.72
N ASP A 284 19.02 -10.37 -1.40
CA ASP A 284 18.24 -10.13 -2.61
C ASP A 284 17.10 -9.13 -2.39
N VAL A 285 16.98 -8.17 -3.31
CA VAL A 285 15.81 -7.30 -3.53
C VAL A 285 15.32 -7.46 -4.96
N TYR A 286 14.01 -7.28 -5.18
CA TYR A 286 13.37 -7.53 -6.47
C TYR A 286 12.70 -6.26 -7.01
N LEU A 287 13.24 -5.71 -8.08
CA LEU A 287 12.79 -4.46 -8.69
C LEU A 287 12.08 -4.76 -10.03
N ALA A 288 10.75 -4.82 -10.01
CA ALA A 288 9.95 -4.91 -11.22
C ALA A 288 9.72 -3.51 -11.79
N PHE A 289 10.51 -3.13 -12.77
CA PHE A 289 10.31 -1.90 -13.51
C PHE A 289 9.24 -2.09 -14.58
N GLN A 290 8.43 -1.06 -14.78
CA GLN A 290 7.54 -1.00 -15.93
C GLN A 290 7.51 0.42 -16.50
N ILE A 291 7.43 0.55 -17.81
CA ILE A 291 7.40 1.85 -18.49
C ILE A 291 6.71 1.73 -19.85
N GLY A 292 5.89 2.71 -20.19
CA GLY A 292 5.25 2.84 -21.49
C GLY A 292 6.25 3.20 -22.59
N THR A 293 6.09 2.63 -23.78
CA THR A 293 7.03 2.87 -24.89
C THR A 293 6.99 4.31 -25.42
N LYS A 294 5.96 5.10 -25.10
CA LYS A 294 5.87 6.52 -25.44
C LYS A 294 6.48 7.45 -24.39
N GLU A 295 6.98 6.91 -23.28
CA GLU A 295 7.59 7.72 -22.23
C GLU A 295 9.03 8.13 -22.58
N ARG A 296 9.41 9.35 -22.19
CA ARG A 296 10.76 9.88 -22.42
C ARG A 296 11.83 9.15 -21.59
N GLY A 297 11.46 8.55 -20.47
CA GLY A 297 12.36 7.90 -19.52
C GLY A 297 12.86 6.49 -19.89
N VAL A 298 12.47 5.94 -21.04
CA VAL A 298 12.81 4.55 -21.43
C VAL A 298 14.33 4.34 -21.46
N THR A 299 15.08 5.26 -22.07
CA THR A 299 16.53 5.12 -22.23
C THR A 299 17.28 5.27 -20.91
N SER A 300 16.88 6.23 -20.07
CA SER A 300 17.51 6.43 -18.75
C SER A 300 17.22 5.25 -17.83
N LEU A 301 15.98 4.74 -17.81
CA LEU A 301 15.62 3.58 -17.01
C LEU A 301 16.38 2.32 -17.43
N LYS A 302 16.51 2.07 -18.74
CA LYS A 302 17.34 0.96 -19.25
C LYS A 302 18.80 1.09 -18.83
N SER A 303 19.34 2.30 -18.84
CA SER A 303 20.72 2.57 -18.39
C SER A 303 20.86 2.31 -16.89
N PHE A 304 19.90 2.78 -16.07
CA PHE A 304 19.88 2.49 -14.65
C PHE A 304 19.90 0.98 -14.37
N ILE A 305 19.02 0.22 -15.02
CA ILE A 305 18.94 -1.23 -14.87
C ILE A 305 20.27 -1.89 -15.26
N ARG A 306 20.83 -1.52 -16.42
CA ARG A 306 22.10 -2.07 -16.92
C ARG A 306 23.24 -1.81 -15.94
N ASP A 307 23.32 -0.62 -15.35
CA ASP A 307 24.50 -0.16 -14.61
C ASP A 307 24.40 -0.45 -13.11
N TYR A 308 23.19 -0.56 -12.56
CA TYR A 308 22.97 -0.60 -11.11
C TYR A 308 22.23 -1.84 -10.59
N CYS A 309 21.48 -2.56 -11.43
CA CYS A 309 20.80 -3.78 -11.01
C CYS A 309 21.72 -5.00 -11.16
N LYS A 310 22.64 -5.17 -10.21
CA LYS A 310 23.67 -6.23 -10.18
C LYS A 310 23.67 -6.98 -8.84
N GLY A 311 24.19 -8.20 -8.87
CA GLY A 311 24.31 -9.07 -7.69
C GLY A 311 22.95 -9.20 -6.98
N PRO A 312 22.82 -8.83 -5.68
CA PRO A 312 21.56 -8.92 -4.94
C PRO A 312 20.44 -7.99 -5.44
N VAL A 313 20.72 -7.03 -6.32
CA VAL A 313 19.68 -6.17 -6.91
C VAL A 313 19.12 -6.85 -8.15
N LYS A 314 18.09 -7.69 -7.97
CA LYS A 314 17.41 -8.41 -9.07
C LYS A 314 16.40 -7.49 -9.73
N SER A 315 16.31 -7.50 -11.06
CA SER A 315 15.39 -6.62 -11.79
C SER A 315 14.74 -7.29 -12.99
N ARG A 316 13.51 -6.85 -13.29
CA ARG A 316 12.78 -7.13 -14.53
C ARG A 316 12.30 -5.81 -15.12
N LEU A 317 12.22 -5.71 -16.46
CA LEU A 317 11.64 -4.56 -17.15
C LEU A 317 10.46 -4.99 -18.01
N GLN A 318 9.27 -4.45 -17.72
CA GLN A 318 8.08 -4.56 -18.55
C GLN A 318 7.95 -3.31 -19.42
N LEU A 319 8.20 -3.44 -20.72
CA LEU A 319 7.82 -2.41 -21.68
C LEU A 319 6.34 -2.56 -22.01
N ILE A 320 5.58 -1.49 -21.80
CA ILE A 320 4.14 -1.48 -22.07
C ILE A 320 3.96 -0.86 -23.45
N GLN A 321 3.74 -1.73 -24.44
CA GLN A 321 3.58 -1.31 -25.82
C GLN A 321 2.45 -0.28 -25.96
N ASP A 322 2.75 0.83 -26.64
CA ASP A 322 1.91 2.01 -26.83
C ASP A 322 1.46 2.71 -25.54
N GLY A 323 2.04 2.30 -24.42
CA GLY A 323 1.78 2.83 -23.09
C GLY A 323 2.32 4.23 -22.89
N GLU A 324 1.62 4.99 -22.05
CA GLU A 324 1.90 6.38 -21.69
C GLU A 324 2.13 6.51 -20.18
N HIS A 325 2.57 7.70 -19.75
CA HIS A 325 2.88 7.97 -18.34
C HIS A 325 1.60 8.18 -17.50
N ASN A 326 0.81 7.11 -17.27
CA ASN A 326 -0.42 7.17 -16.50
C ASN A 326 -0.76 5.86 -15.76
N ALA A 327 -1.54 5.97 -14.69
CA ALA A 327 -1.90 4.84 -13.82
C ALA A 327 -2.61 3.70 -14.56
N LYS A 328 -3.50 4.00 -15.53
CA LYS A 328 -4.21 3.00 -16.32
C LYS A 328 -3.24 2.12 -17.12
N THR A 329 -2.24 2.73 -17.75
CA THR A 329 -1.16 2.02 -18.45
C THR A 329 -0.41 1.12 -17.48
N TYR A 330 -0.07 1.62 -16.30
CA TYR A 330 0.68 0.85 -15.31
C TYR A 330 -0.10 -0.32 -14.70
N VAL A 331 -1.42 -0.23 -14.52
CA VAL A 331 -2.24 -1.39 -14.11
C VAL A 331 -2.20 -2.48 -15.19
N LYS A 332 -2.24 -2.10 -16.47
CA LYS A 332 -2.05 -3.06 -17.57
C LYS A 332 -0.68 -3.75 -17.47
N GLY A 333 0.40 -2.99 -17.31
CA GLY A 333 1.75 -3.56 -17.18
C GLY A 333 1.97 -4.42 -15.93
N MET A 334 1.21 -4.18 -14.86
CA MET A 334 1.14 -5.09 -13.72
C MET A 334 0.59 -6.45 -14.15
N GLY A 335 -0.56 -6.46 -14.82
CA GLY A 335 -1.21 -7.66 -15.34
C GLY A 335 -0.42 -8.39 -16.43
N ASP A 336 0.39 -7.67 -17.21
CA ASP A 336 1.28 -8.25 -18.23
C ASP A 336 2.46 -9.06 -17.62
N GLY A 337 2.63 -9.03 -16.30
CA GLY A 337 3.52 -9.97 -15.58
C GLY A 337 4.34 -9.36 -14.44
N SER A 338 4.25 -8.04 -14.21
CA SER A 338 5.03 -7.42 -13.11
C SER A 338 4.55 -7.87 -11.74
N ILE A 339 3.23 -8.05 -11.57
CA ILE A 339 2.67 -8.55 -10.31
C ILE A 339 3.01 -10.03 -10.08
N GLN A 340 3.02 -10.83 -11.15
CA GLN A 340 3.38 -12.25 -11.08
C GLN A 340 4.84 -12.42 -10.68
N TRP A 341 5.74 -11.73 -11.35
CA TRP A 341 7.16 -11.83 -11.04
C TRP A 341 7.47 -11.41 -9.59
N ILE A 342 6.80 -10.37 -9.07
CA ILE A 342 6.98 -9.98 -7.66
C ILE A 342 6.40 -11.02 -6.72
N SER A 343 5.22 -11.57 -7.04
CA SER A 343 4.54 -12.60 -6.26
C SER A 343 5.38 -13.88 -6.11
N GLU A 344 6.08 -14.29 -7.16
CA GLU A 344 6.98 -15.46 -7.17
C GLU A 344 8.18 -15.33 -6.22
N HIS A 345 8.53 -14.10 -5.80
CA HIS A 345 9.68 -13.81 -4.95
C HIS A 345 9.30 -13.35 -3.53
N MET A 346 8.02 -13.45 -3.18
CA MET A 346 7.47 -13.04 -1.90
C MET A 346 6.84 -14.21 -1.14
N GLN A 347 6.70 -14.03 0.17
CA GLN A 347 6.06 -15.02 1.03
C GLN A 347 4.54 -15.03 0.78
N ALA A 348 4.01 -16.18 0.34
CA ALA A 348 2.58 -16.42 0.19
C ALA A 348 1.91 -16.77 1.54
N PRO A 349 0.61 -16.48 1.72
CA PRO A 349 -0.17 -17.03 2.84
C PRO A 349 -0.11 -18.56 2.90
N ILE A 350 -0.08 -19.08 4.12
CA ILE A 350 0.04 -20.52 4.40
C ILE A 350 -1.32 -21.01 4.88
N PRO A 351 -2.01 -21.92 4.16
CA PRO A 351 -3.29 -22.46 4.59
C PRO A 351 -3.10 -23.39 5.80
N ALA A 352 -4.09 -23.42 6.69
CA ALA A 352 -4.08 -24.27 7.89
C ALA A 352 -4.25 -25.77 7.59
N SER A 353 -4.73 -26.14 6.39
CA SER A 353 -4.86 -27.52 5.90
C SER A 353 -5.23 -27.55 4.43
#